data_AF-A0A3B9SYC9-F1
#
_entry.id   AF-A0A3B9SYC9-F1
#
_cell.length_a   1.000
_cell.length_b   1.000
_cell.length_c   1.000
_cell.angle_alpha   90.00
_cell.angle_beta   90.00
_cell.angle_gamma   90.00
#
_symmetry.space_group_name_H-M   'P 1'
#
loop_
_entity.id
_entity.type
_entity.pdbx_description
1 polymer ?
#
loop_
_entity_poly.entity_id
_entity_poly.type
_entity_poly.pdbx_seq_one_letter_code
_entity_poly.pdbx_strand_id
1 'polypeptide(L)' 'MRKNLGVQPALFPMPVTIIAAYGADGNICAMNAAWAQI' A
#
# COMPACT_ATOMS: atom_id res chain seq x y z
N MET A 1 11.65 13.14 24.55
CA MET A 1 12.38 13.71 23.40
C MET A 1 11.88 13.01 22.14
N ARG A 2 11.63 13.73 21.03
CA ARG A 2 11.17 13.08 19.78
C ARG A 2 12.37 12.50 19.03
N LYS A 3 12.27 11.26 18.54
CA LYS A 3 13.31 10.61 17.75
C LYS A 3 13.24 11.11 16.30
N ASN A 4 14.38 11.47 15.72
CA ASN A 4 14.46 11.78 14.30
C ASN A 4 14.39 10.46 13.50
N LEU A 5 13.43 10.36 12.58
CA LEU A 5 13.21 9.19 11.73
C LEU A 5 13.66 9.41 10.28
N GLY A 6 14.27 10.56 9.95
CA GLY A 6 14.56 10.95 8.58
C GLY A 6 13.31 11.29 7.78
N VAL A 7 13.45 11.42 6.46
CA VAL A 7 12.32 11.62 5.55
C VAL A 7 11.57 10.29 5.42
N GLN A 8 10.28 10.30 5.77
CA GLN A 8 9.41 9.14 5.66
C GLN A 8 8.36 9.40 4.58
N PRO A 9 8.11 8.45 3.67
CA PRO A 9 7.05 8.59 2.67
C PRO A 9 5.70 8.19 3.28
N ALA A 10 5.33 8.82 4.39
CA ALA A 10 4.14 8.50 5.15
C ALA A 10 3.18 9.70 5.16
N LEU A 11 1.94 9.46 4.76
CA LEU A 11 0.81 10.38 4.90
C LEU A 11 -0.18 9.78 5.90
N PHE A 12 -0.84 10.60 6.70
CA PHE A 12 -1.82 10.11 7.68
C PHE A 12 -3.15 10.86 7.52
N PRO A 13 -4.28 10.16 7.28
CA PRO A 13 -4.42 8.71 7.07
C PRO A 13 -3.96 8.26 5.67
N MET A 14 -3.46 7.02 5.56
CA MET A 14 -3.33 6.36 4.25
C MET A 14 -4.62 5.57 3.95
N PRO A 15 -5.05 5.51 2.68
CA PRO A 15 -6.15 4.64 2.31
C PRO A 15 -5.77 3.17 2.52
N VAL A 16 -6.76 2.33 2.81
CA VAL A 16 -6.61 0.87 2.86
C VAL A 16 -7.38 0.30 1.67
N THR A 17 -6.66 -0.03 0.61
CA THR A 17 -7.25 -0.65 -0.58
C THR A 17 -6.83 -2.11 -0.68
N ILE A 18 -7.67 -2.93 -1.33
CA ILE A 18 -7.34 -4.29 -1.74
C ILE A 18 -7.28 -4.30 -3.26
N ILE A 19 -6.12 -4.61 -3.82
CA ILE A 19 -5.90 -4.74 -5.26
C ILE A 19 -5.84 -6.21 -5.60
N ALA A 20 -6.61 -6.64 -6.59
CA ALA A 20 -6.63 -8.01 -7.09
C ALA A 20 -6.33 -8.08 -8.58
N ALA A 21 -5.62 -9.13 -9.01
CA ALA A 21 -5.30 -9.39 -10.40
C ALA A 21 -5.17 -10.90 -10.65
N TYR A 22 -5.25 -11.28 -11.93
CA TYR A 22 -4.90 -12.62 -12.38
C TYR A 22 -3.42 -12.68 -12.78
N GLY A 23 -2.71 -13.71 -12.34
CA GLY A 23 -1.36 -14.04 -12.78
C GLY A 23 -1.34 -14.57 -14.21
N ALA A 24 -0.14 -14.73 -14.77
CA ALA A 24 0.05 -15.23 -16.14
C ALA A 24 -0.47 -16.68 -16.33
N ASP A 25 -0.55 -17.44 -15.24
CA ASP A 25 -1.11 -18.79 -15.15
C ASP A 25 -2.62 -18.80 -14.84
N GLY A 26 -3.25 -17.63 -14.74
CA GLY A 26 -4.66 -17.47 -14.40
C GLY A 26 -4.97 -17.55 -12.91
N ASN A 27 -3.97 -17.69 -12.03
CA ASN A 27 -4.19 -17.71 -10.59
C ASN A 27 -4.53 -16.32 -10.06
N ILE A 28 -5.50 -16.22 -9.15
CA ILE A 28 -5.89 -14.94 -8.52
C ILE A 28 -4.89 -14.59 -7.42
N CYS A 29 -4.45 -13.35 -7.41
CA CYS A 29 -3.70 -12.75 -6.31
C CYS A 29 -4.41 -11.49 -5.82
N ALA A 30 -4.41 -11.27 -4.51
CA ALA A 30 -4.89 -10.04 -3.89
C ALA A 30 -3.87 -9.54 -2.87
N MET A 31 -3.69 -8.22 -2.79
CA MET A 31 -2.79 -7.57 -1.84
C MET A 31 -3.38 -6.29 -1.28
N ASN A 32 -2.87 -5.86 -0.12
CA ASN A 32 -3.16 -4.54 0.41
C ASN A 32 -2.29 -3.48 -0.27
N ALA A 33 -2.85 -2.28 -0.48
CA ALA A 33 -2.09 -1.15 -0.99
C ALA A 33 -2.52 0.14 -0.30
N ALA A 34 -1.51 0.86 0.20
CA ALA A 34 -1.66 2.18 0.82
C ALA A 34 -1.31 3.33 -0.14
N TRP A 35 -0.60 3.01 -1.24
CA TRP A 35 -0.20 3.96 -2.28
C TRP A 35 -1.18 3.91 -3.44
N ALA A 36 -2.42 4.28 -3.16
CA ALA A 36 -3.47 4.41 -4.15
C ALA A 36 -4.03 5.83 -4.11
N GLN A 37 -4.32 6.40 -5.27
CA GLN A 37 -5.12 7.63 -5.38
C GLN A 37 -6.56 7.23 -5.66
N ILE A 38 -7.50 7.77 -4.88
CA ILE A 38 -8.95 7.54 -5.00
C ILE A 38 -9.58 8.78 -5.59
#